data_AF-K2BVG2-F1
#
_entry.id   AF-K2BVG2-F1
#
_cell.length_a   1.000
_cell.length_b   1.000
_cell.length_c   1.000
_cell.angle_alpha   90.00
_cell.angle_beta   90.00
_cell.angle_gamma   90.00
#
_symmetry.space_group_name_H-M   'P 1'
#
loop_
_entity.id
_entity.type
_entity.pdbx_description
1 polymer ?
#
loop_
_entity_poly.entity_id
_entity_poly.type
_entity_poly.pdbx_seq_one_letter_code
_entity_poly.pdbx_strand_id
1 'polypeptide(L)' 'MAYITTAEQIGMEQGMKKAVEKVAENLLKEGLKPDFIKKVTGLSLAKIKKLQQKLNQKDH' A
#
# COMPACT_ATOMS: atom_id res chain seq x y z
N MET A 1 -22.64 20.74 -11.70
CA MET A 1 -21.83 20.30 -10.55
C MET A 1 -22.08 18.82 -10.37
N ALA A 2 -21.09 17.95 -10.54
CA ALA A 2 -21.27 16.51 -10.30
C ALA A 2 -21.20 16.26 -8.79
N TYR A 3 -22.30 15.80 -8.20
CA TYR A 3 -22.33 15.37 -6.81
C TYR A 3 -21.75 13.96 -6.77
N ILE A 4 -20.47 13.85 -6.44
CA ILE A 4 -19.86 12.55 -6.12
C ILE A 4 -20.67 11.94 -4.98
N THR A 5 -21.21 10.75 -5.19
CA THR A 5 -21.97 10.04 -4.17
C THR A 5 -21.02 9.48 -3.11
N THR A 6 -21.51 9.30 -1.88
CA THR A 6 -20.72 8.73 -0.78
C THR A 6 -20.06 7.40 -1.15
N ALA A 7 -20.75 6.57 -1.95
CA ALA A 7 -20.22 5.29 -2.42
C ALA A 7 -19.03 5.45 -3.37
N GLU A 8 -19.09 6.41 -4.30
CA GLU A 8 -18.00 6.69 -5.24
C GLU A 8 -16.77 7.23 -4.50
N GLN A 9 -16.97 8.13 -3.53
CA GLN A 9 -15.87 8.64 -2.70
C GLN A 9 -15.21 7.53 -1.88
N ILE A 10 -16.01 6.67 -1.23
CA ILE A 10 -15.49 5.51 -0.49
C ILE A 10 -14.72 4.58 -1.43
N GLY A 11 -15.24 4.33 -2.63
CA GLY A 11 -14.58 3.51 -3.65
C GLY A 11 -13.22 4.07 -4.06
N MET A 12 -13.14 5.38 -4.31
CA MET A 12 -11.88 6.06 -4.64
C MET A 12 -10.88 6.00 -3.48
N GLU A 13 -11.29 6.26 -2.25
CA GLU A 13 -10.42 6.18 -1.08
C GLU A 13 -9.88 4.77 -0.84
N GLN A 14 -10.73 3.74 -1.00
CA GLN A 14 -10.31 2.34 -0.89
C GLN A 14 -9.36 1.96 -2.03
N GLY A 15 -9.64 2.38 -3.26
CA GLY A 15 -8.79 2.16 -4.41
C GLY A 15 -7.40 2.75 -4.21
N MET A 16 -7.34 4.00 -3.72
CA MET A 16 -6.08 4.68 -3.44
C MET A 16 -5.28 3.97 -2.33
N LYS A 17 -5.93 3.56 -1.23
CA LYS A 17 -5.27 2.79 -0.17
C LYS A 17 -4.69 1.47 -0.68
N LYS A 18 -5.48 0.72 -1.47
CA LYS A 18 -5.04 -0.56 -2.06
C LYS A 18 -3.89 -0.37 -3.05
N ALA A 19 -3.92 0.68 -3.86
CA ALA A 19 -2.86 0.98 -4.81
C ALA A 19 -1.52 1.27 -4.10
N VAL A 20 -1.55 2.09 -3.05
CA VAL A 20 -0.36 2.41 -2.24
C VAL A 20 0.23 1.15 -1.58
N GLU A 21 -0.62 0.30 -1.00
CA GLU A 21 -0.17 -0.98 -0.43
C GLU A 21 0.43 -1.91 -1.49
N LYS A 22 -0.19 -1.99 -2.67
CA LYS A 22 0.29 -2.82 -3.78
C LYS A 22 1.66 -2.37 -4.29
N VAL A 23 1.88 -1.06 -4.39
CA VAL A 23 3.19 -0.50 -4.75
C VAL A 23 4.23 -0.88 -3.69
N ALA A 24 3.92 -0.71 -2.40
CA ALA A 24 4.84 -1.09 -1.32
C ALA A 24 5.21 -2.58 -1.35
N GLU A 25 4.24 -3.46 -1.60
CA GLU A 25 4.48 -4.91 -1.75
C GLU A 25 5.40 -5.23 -2.92
N ASN A 26 5.16 -4.63 -4.09
CA ASN A 26 6.02 -4.85 -5.26
C ASN A 26 7.45 -4.38 -4.99
N LEU A 27 7.64 -3.20 -4.38
CA LEU A 27 8.96 -2.69 -4.02
C LEU A 27 9.69 -3.59 -3.00
N LEU A 28 8.96 -4.18 -2.04
CA LEU A 28 9.51 -5.15 -1.10
C LEU A 28 9.98 -6.42 -1.81
N LYS A 29 9.21 -6.91 -2.80
CA LYS A 29 9.59 -8.08 -3.61
C LYS A 29 10.84 -7.84 -4.45
N GLU A 30 11.01 -6.62 -4.95
CA GLU A 30 12.23 -6.18 -5.63
C GLU A 30 13.43 -5.96 -4.67
N GLY A 31 13.27 -6.25 -3.38
CA GLY A 31 14.35 -6.17 -2.39
C GLY A 31 14.70 -4.75 -1.93
N LEU A 32 13.83 -3.76 -2.18
CA LEU A 32 14.09 -2.38 -1.78
C LEU A 32 13.96 -2.18 -0.26
N LYS A 33 14.79 -1.27 0.27
CA LYS A 33 14.87 -1.00 1.70
C LYS A 33 13.59 -0.30 2.21
N PRO A 34 13.09 -0.63 3.42
CA PRO A 34 11.88 -0.03 3.99
C PRO A 34 11.89 1.51 4.05
N ASP A 35 13.05 2.14 4.27
CA ASP A 35 13.17 3.60 4.29
C ASP A 35 12.91 4.25 2.92
N PHE A 36 13.34 3.60 1.85
CA PHE A 36 13.05 4.05 0.49
C PHE A 36 11.56 3.90 0.17
N ILE A 37 10.98 2.75 0.53
CA ILE A 37 9.56 2.46 0.33
C ILE A 37 8.69 3.47 1.08
N LYS A 38 9.07 3.83 2.32
CA LYS A 38 8.41 4.90 3.10
C LYS A 38 8.41 6.24 2.33
N LYS A 39 9.53 6.63 1.73
CA LYS A 39 9.63 7.89 0.98
C LYS A 39 8.73 7.91 -0.26
N VAL A 40 8.61 6.79 -0.95
CA VAL A 40 7.80 6.67 -2.19
C VAL A 40 6.30 6.55 -1.88
N THR A 41 5.94 5.74 -0.89
CA THR A 41 4.54 5.36 -0.63
C THR A 41 3.88 6.18 0.47
N GLY A 42 4.66 6.91 1.28
CA GLY A 42 4.18 7.61 2.47
C GLY A 42 3.77 6.69 3.63
N LEU A 43 3.91 5.37 3.48
CA LEU A 43 3.54 4.42 4.53
C LEU A 43 4.52 4.47 5.72
N SER A 44 3.99 4.19 6.91
CA SER A 44 4.83 4.05 8.10
C SER A 44 5.71 2.80 8.02
N LEU A 45 6.89 2.84 8.64
CA LEU A 45 7.78 1.68 8.72
C LEU A 45 7.09 0.46 9.35
N ALA A 46 6.20 0.68 10.34
CA ALA A 46 5.43 -0.39 10.95
C ALA A 46 4.49 -1.08 9.95
N LYS A 47 3.84 -0.31 9.07
CA LYS A 47 2.97 -0.86 8.02
C LYS A 47 3.78 -1.64 6.97
N ILE A 48 4.92 -1.10 6.55
CA ILE A 48 5.82 -1.75 5.58
C ILE A 48 6.35 -3.07 6.15
N LYS A 49 6.78 -3.11 7.42
CA LYS A 49 7.21 -4.35 8.08
C LYS A 49 6.09 -5.39 8.16
N LYS A 50 4.85 -4.97 8.47
CA LYS A 50 3.69 -5.88 8.44
C LYS A 50 3.43 -6.45 7.05
N LEU A 51 3.57 -5.65 5.99
CA LEU A 51 3.44 -6.13 4.61
C LEU A 51 4.54 -7.13 4.27
N GLN A 52 5.79 -6.87 4.67
CA GLN A 52 6.91 -7.78 4.47
C GLN A 52 6.69 -9.14 5.18
N GLN A 53 6.22 -9.13 6.42
CA GLN A 53 5.89 -10.36 7.15
C GLN A 53 4.79 -11.17 6.46
N LYS A 54 3.74 -10.50 5.96
CA LYS A 54 2.65 -11.15 5.22
C LYS A 54 3.11 -11.77 3.91
N LEU A 55 4.04 -11.12 3.19
CA LEU A 55 4.62 -11.67 1.97
C LEU A 55 5.39 -12.96 2.25
N ASN A 56 6.27 -12.94 3.26
CA ASN A 56 7.05 -14.12 3.65
C ASN A 56 6.19 -15.32 4.12
N GLN A 57 4.98 -15.07 4.64
CA GLN A 57 4.04 -16.13 5.03
C GLN A 57 3.23 -16.70 3.86
N LYS A 58 3.18 -16.00 2.73
CA LYS A 58 2.36 -16.37 1.56
C LYS A 58 3.12 -17.22 0.55
N ASP A 59 4.45 -17.25 0.67
CA ASP A 59 5.37 -18.05 -0.15
C ASP A 59 5.72 -19.40 0.51
N HIS A 60 5.01 -19.79 1.59
CA HIS A 60 5.04 -21.08 2.27
C HIS A 60 3.66 -21.76 2.20
#